data_AF-A0A2A2R7N6-F1
#
_entry.id   AF-A0A2A2R7N6-F1
#
_cell.length_a   1.000
_cell.length_b   1.000
_cell.length_c   1.000
_cell.angle_alpha   90.00
_cell.angle_beta   90.00
_cell.angle_gamma   90.00
#
_symmetry.space_group_name_H-M   'P 1'
#
loop_
_entity.id
_entity.type
_entity.pdbx_description
1 polymer ?
#
loop_
_entity_poly.entity_id
_entity_poly.type
_entity_poly.pdbx_seq_one_letter_code
_entity_poly.pdbx_strand_id
1 'polypeptide(L)'
;MCLVVGLLGSGTWAQAQAPAAPSAPISCVVCTKAISGKYFIHNQTNNICVDCEKLETRCSVCGLPVKENFGKTKDGRFLCKTDLPNTVLTEEEGRRLFDQAASDLDTLSEGLLRLRSPQVNVQMLFHLDFSESRAAGKSTSPMHRLGFSMSRPAGNGFTHNVVLLSGQLRGLTLSTCAHEFGHLWINENRPANRNLEPDTVEAICELLGHKLAARRGDTNETTRIRRNPYTNGRIGPVLELESREGLAAVLHWVRNGTAPSLGSNSAPVAVVSFPAAPTELRPPPPPAAKLELRSLVRTSKRTFAVINGERFELGTEISLLVGGQRRRVRFESAQENAVVVTVDGEPQTLRLGGPP
;
A
#
# COMPACT_ATOMS: atom_id res chain seq x y z
N MET A 1 -73.58 21.79 -36.10
CA MET A 1 -73.73 21.11 -37.41
C MET A 1 -72.48 21.37 -38.23
N CYS A 2 -71.90 20.30 -38.76
CA CYS A 2 -70.91 20.15 -39.85
C CYS A 2 -69.63 21.02 -39.85
N LEU A 3 -68.40 20.50 -39.72
CA LEU A 3 -67.59 19.54 -40.53
C LEU A 3 -66.68 20.21 -41.60
N VAL A 4 -65.37 20.15 -41.30
CA VAL A 4 -64.14 19.84 -42.10
C VAL A 4 -63.46 20.84 -43.06
N VAL A 5 -62.12 20.71 -43.02
CA VAL A 5 -61.02 20.83 -44.01
C VAL A 5 -60.27 22.16 -43.94
N GLY A 6 -58.94 22.27 -43.82
CA GLY A 6 -57.81 21.34 -43.77
C GLY A 6 -56.47 22.11 -43.95
N LEU A 7 -55.36 21.36 -43.87
CA LEU A 7 -54.05 21.58 -44.55
C LEU A 7 -52.95 22.52 -43.97
N LEU A 8 -51.76 21.88 -43.85
CA LEU A 8 -50.37 22.35 -44.07
C LEU A 8 -49.51 22.92 -42.91
N GLY A 9 -48.69 22.02 -42.35
CA GLY A 9 -47.21 22.04 -42.34
C GLY A 9 -46.43 23.31 -41.98
N SER A 10 -45.59 23.21 -40.94
CA SER A 10 -44.30 23.90 -40.86
C SER A 10 -43.39 23.23 -39.83
N GLY A 11 -42.22 22.77 -40.29
CA GLY A 11 -41.24 22.02 -39.51
C GLY A 11 -40.60 22.81 -38.37
N THR A 12 -40.38 22.12 -37.26
CA THR A 12 -39.56 22.60 -36.15
C THR A 12 -38.10 22.26 -36.43
N TRP A 13 -37.30 23.27 -36.73
CA TRP A 13 -35.85 23.20 -36.76
C TRP A 13 -35.34 22.86 -35.36
N ALA A 14 -34.67 21.72 -35.20
CA ALA A 14 -33.94 21.40 -33.98
C ALA A 14 -32.76 22.39 -33.85
N GLN A 15 -32.76 23.19 -32.79
CA GLN A 15 -31.63 24.03 -32.42
C GLN A 15 -30.41 23.14 -32.17
N ALA A 16 -29.33 23.38 -32.93
CA ALA A 16 -28.03 22.79 -32.67
C ALA A 16 -27.56 23.23 -31.27
N GLN A 17 -27.33 22.27 -30.38
CA GLN A 17 -26.66 22.51 -29.10
C GLN A 17 -25.22 22.97 -29.39
N ALA A 18 -24.83 24.10 -28.80
CA ALA A 18 -23.46 24.60 -28.85
C ALA A 18 -22.49 23.55 -28.27
N PRO A 19 -21.26 23.41 -28.83
CA PRO A 19 -20.26 22.51 -28.28
C PRO A 19 -19.85 22.91 -26.87
N ALA A 20 -19.60 21.89 -26.03
CA ALA A 20 -19.17 22.03 -24.65
C ALA A 20 -17.87 22.86 -24.52
N ALA A 21 -17.78 23.63 -23.43
CA ALA A 21 -16.61 24.45 -23.09
C ALA A 21 -15.29 23.64 -23.10
N PRO A 22 -14.15 24.25 -23.46
CA PRO A 22 -12.88 23.55 -23.57
C PRO A 22 -12.45 22.96 -22.23
N SER A 23 -12.02 21.70 -22.26
CA SER A 23 -11.35 21.04 -21.15
C SER A 23 -10.17 21.89 -20.67
N ALA A 24 -10.01 22.00 -19.35
CA ALA A 24 -8.95 22.81 -18.75
C ALA A 24 -7.59 22.49 -19.41
N PRO A 25 -6.76 23.52 -19.71
CA PRO A 25 -5.51 23.32 -20.40
C PRO A 25 -4.59 22.38 -19.61
N ILE A 26 -4.11 21.33 -20.27
CA ILE A 26 -3.18 20.35 -19.70
C ILE A 26 -1.89 21.09 -19.33
N SER A 27 -1.39 20.91 -18.10
CA SER A 27 -0.17 21.54 -17.61
C SER A 27 0.90 20.52 -17.24
N CYS A 28 2.17 20.91 -17.37
CA CYS A 28 3.31 20.08 -17.02
C CYS A 28 3.53 20.05 -15.49
N VAL A 29 3.59 18.87 -14.86
CA VAL A 29 3.82 18.75 -13.42
C VAL A 29 5.19 19.30 -12.99
N VAL A 30 6.20 19.21 -13.88
CA VAL A 30 7.59 19.60 -13.59
C VAL A 30 7.74 21.12 -13.66
N CYS A 31 7.40 21.72 -14.82
CA CYS A 31 7.64 23.14 -15.09
C CYS A 31 6.39 24.04 -15.03
N THR A 32 5.22 23.47 -14.73
CA THR A 32 3.91 24.16 -14.60
C THR A 32 3.42 24.93 -15.83
N LYS A 33 4.12 24.84 -16.96
CA LYS A 33 3.69 25.46 -18.23
C LYS A 33 2.51 24.68 -18.84
N ALA A 34 1.61 25.41 -19.51
CA ALA A 34 0.58 24.81 -20.35
C ALA A 34 1.23 24.01 -21.48
N ILE A 35 0.69 22.83 -21.76
CA ILE A 35 1.19 21.93 -22.80
C ILE A 35 0.26 22.03 -24.00
N SER A 36 0.81 22.51 -25.12
CA SER A 36 0.21 22.40 -26.44
C SER A 36 0.96 21.34 -27.25
N GLY A 37 0.28 20.28 -27.69
CA GLY A 37 0.88 19.22 -28.51
C GLY A 37 1.28 17.97 -27.72
N LYS A 38 2.39 17.34 -28.09
CA LYS A 38 2.83 16.06 -27.51
C LYS A 38 3.23 16.21 -26.04
N TYR A 39 2.88 15.22 -25.22
CA TYR A 39 3.24 15.13 -23.82
C TYR A 39 3.40 13.65 -23.40
N PHE A 40 4.01 13.46 -22.23
CA PHE A 40 4.22 12.16 -21.61
C PHE A 40 3.40 12.06 -20.32
N ILE A 41 2.93 10.85 -19.99
CA ILE A 41 2.17 10.60 -18.76
C ILE A 41 3.04 9.75 -17.82
N HIS A 42 3.29 10.28 -16.63
CA HIS A 42 4.01 9.61 -15.55
C HIS A 42 3.07 9.26 -14.41
N ASN A 43 3.19 8.05 -13.85
CA ASN A 43 2.32 7.56 -12.76
C ASN A 43 0.82 7.81 -13.03
N GLN A 44 0.39 7.61 -14.28
CA GLN A 44 -1.00 7.63 -14.76
C GLN A 44 -1.72 8.99 -14.74
N THR A 45 -1.22 9.99 -14.02
CA THR A 45 -1.91 11.26 -13.79
C THR A 45 -1.06 12.49 -14.09
N ASN A 46 0.27 12.35 -14.06
CA ASN A 46 1.17 13.49 -14.20
C ASN A 46 1.55 13.71 -15.66
N ASN A 47 1.17 14.86 -16.21
CA ASN A 47 1.56 15.23 -17.57
C ASN A 47 2.94 15.91 -17.57
N ILE A 48 3.80 15.53 -18.50
CA ILE A 48 5.17 16.03 -18.64
C ILE A 48 5.35 16.56 -20.07
N CYS A 49 5.84 17.79 -20.22
CA CYS A 49 6.15 18.35 -21.53
C CYS A 49 7.41 17.71 -22.13
N VAL A 50 7.56 17.77 -23.45
CA VAL A 50 8.71 17.19 -24.17
C VAL A 50 10.06 17.67 -23.64
N ASP A 51 10.17 18.94 -23.24
CA ASP A 51 11.43 19.49 -22.72
C ASP A 51 11.78 18.93 -21.33
N CYS A 52 10.79 18.71 -20.47
CA CYS A 52 11.02 18.14 -19.15
C CYS A 52 11.33 16.65 -19.22
N GLU A 53 10.74 15.92 -20.17
CA GLU A 53 11.05 14.50 -20.37
C GLU A 53 12.51 14.29 -20.78
N LYS A 54 13.12 15.23 -21.52
CA LYS A 54 14.52 15.14 -21.94
C LYS A 54 15.55 15.36 -20.82
N LEU A 55 15.14 15.83 -19.64
CA LEU A 55 16.07 16.00 -18.52
C LEU A 55 16.65 14.63 -18.16
N GLU A 56 17.94 14.54 -17.83
CA GLU A 56 18.54 13.25 -17.42
C GLU A 56 18.33 12.99 -15.92
N THR A 57 18.22 14.05 -15.13
CA THR A 57 18.04 13.95 -13.68
C THR A 57 16.62 13.51 -13.34
N ARG A 58 16.51 12.51 -12.47
CA ARG A 58 15.25 11.87 -12.06
C ARG A 58 15.15 11.83 -10.53
N CYS A 59 13.94 11.98 -10.00
CA CYS A 59 13.67 11.85 -8.58
C CYS A 59 13.91 10.40 -8.15
N SER A 60 14.68 10.17 -7.08
CA SER A 60 14.93 8.82 -6.59
C SER A 60 13.73 8.15 -5.93
N VAL A 61 12.68 8.91 -5.62
CA VAL A 61 11.45 8.41 -5.00
C VAL A 61 10.42 8.08 -6.09
N CYS A 62 9.95 9.08 -6.84
CA CYS A 62 8.88 8.88 -7.81
C CYS A 62 9.35 8.70 -9.26
N GLY A 63 10.63 8.95 -9.58
CA GLY A 63 11.13 8.90 -10.96
C GLY A 63 10.79 10.11 -11.83
N LEU A 64 10.14 11.16 -11.30
CA LEU A 64 9.85 12.36 -12.11
C LEU A 64 11.14 13.09 -12.53
N PRO A 65 11.17 13.72 -13.73
CA PRO A 65 12.23 14.63 -14.10
C PRO A 65 12.41 15.77 -13.09
N VAL A 66 13.65 16.12 -12.80
CA VAL A 66 14.00 17.14 -11.82
C VAL A 66 14.60 18.35 -12.53
N LYS A 67 13.98 19.53 -12.36
CA LYS A 67 14.42 20.77 -13.02
C LYS A 67 14.86 21.85 -12.01
N GLU A 68 13.92 22.32 -11.18
CA GLU A 68 14.09 23.42 -10.23
C GLU A 68 13.46 23.04 -8.88
N ASN A 69 13.86 23.73 -7.80
CA ASN A 69 13.36 23.53 -6.43
C ASN A 69 13.46 22.08 -5.94
N PHE A 70 14.60 21.44 -6.23
CA PHE A 70 14.86 20.06 -5.84
C PHE A 70 15.71 19.96 -4.58
N GLY A 71 15.56 18.85 -3.87
CA GLY A 71 16.47 18.47 -2.80
C GLY A 71 17.52 17.49 -3.30
N LYS A 72 18.63 17.40 -2.59
CA LYS A 72 19.67 16.41 -2.83
C LYS A 72 20.01 15.74 -1.51
N THR A 73 19.97 14.42 -1.49
CA THR A 73 20.46 13.63 -0.34
C THR A 73 21.99 13.71 -0.28
N LYS A 74 22.57 13.32 0.86
CA LYS A 74 24.03 13.35 1.04
C LYS A 74 24.80 12.37 0.12
N ASP A 75 24.17 11.27 -0.34
CA ASP A 75 24.70 10.39 -1.41
C ASP A 75 24.48 10.92 -2.83
N GLY A 76 23.78 12.05 -2.96
CA GLY A 76 23.60 12.71 -4.24
C GLY A 76 22.39 12.28 -5.07
N ARG A 77 21.47 11.49 -4.51
CA ARG A 77 20.15 11.27 -5.12
C ARG A 77 19.34 12.57 -5.13
N PHE A 78 18.57 12.76 -6.18
CA PHE A 78 17.74 13.95 -6.37
C PHE A 78 16.30 13.68 -5.91
N LEU A 79 15.68 14.69 -5.29
CA LEU A 79 14.31 14.66 -4.80
C LEU A 79 13.54 15.80 -5.45
N CYS A 80 12.47 15.48 -6.18
CA CYS A 80 11.65 16.51 -6.82
C CYS A 80 10.94 17.39 -5.78
N LYS A 81 10.52 18.59 -6.19
CA LYS A 81 9.78 19.54 -5.36
C LYS A 81 8.51 18.95 -4.70
N THR A 82 7.93 17.92 -5.30
CA THR A 82 6.70 17.26 -4.83
C THR A 82 6.99 16.29 -3.69
N ASP A 83 8.05 15.49 -3.81
CA ASP A 83 8.39 14.47 -2.80
C ASP A 83 9.21 15.05 -1.66
N LEU A 84 10.04 16.07 -1.93
CA LEU A 84 10.96 16.66 -0.97
C LEU A 84 10.31 16.98 0.40
N PRO A 85 9.14 17.63 0.49
CA PRO A 85 8.51 17.95 1.78
C PRO A 85 8.10 16.73 2.61
N ASN A 86 7.97 15.56 1.98
CA ASN A 86 7.57 14.31 2.61
C ASN A 86 8.71 13.29 2.70
N THR A 87 9.96 13.71 2.49
CA THR A 87 11.14 12.85 2.60
C THR A 87 11.86 13.02 3.92
N VAL A 88 12.37 11.91 4.46
CA VAL A 88 13.12 11.90 5.71
C VAL A 88 14.61 12.07 5.42
N LEU A 89 15.19 13.18 5.88
CA LEU A 89 16.56 13.58 5.54
C LEU A 89 17.50 13.73 6.74
N THR A 90 16.99 13.62 7.96
CA THR A 90 17.77 13.86 9.19
C THR A 90 17.70 12.66 10.12
N GLU A 91 18.74 12.48 10.93
CA GLU A 91 18.78 11.41 11.93
C GLU A 91 17.76 11.62 13.03
N GLU A 92 17.53 12.87 13.41
CA GLU A 92 16.55 13.27 14.41
C GLU A 92 15.14 12.89 13.96
N GLU A 93 14.80 13.13 12.69
CA GLU A 93 13.51 12.73 12.12
C GLU A 93 13.37 11.21 12.00
N GLY A 94 14.43 10.52 11.57
CA GLY A 94 14.47 9.05 11.52
C GLY A 94 14.23 8.42 12.90
N ARG A 95 14.89 8.95 13.95
CA ARG A 95 14.69 8.53 15.34
C ARG A 95 13.26 8.76 15.82
N ARG A 96 12.70 9.95 15.56
CA ARG A 96 11.30 10.25 15.92
C ARG A 96 10.31 9.30 15.24
N LEU A 97 10.53 8.96 13.97
CA LEU A 97 9.68 8.00 13.26
C LEU A 97 9.85 6.59 13.81
N PHE A 98 11.06 6.20 14.20
CA PHE A 98 11.29 4.91 14.85
C PHE A 98 10.56 4.82 16.20
N ASP A 99 10.70 5.84 17.05
CA ASP A 99 10.00 5.91 18.34
C ASP A 99 8.47 5.91 18.15
N GLN A 100 7.98 6.62 17.13
CA GLN A 100 6.57 6.60 16.75
C GLN A 100 6.11 5.21 16.31
N ALA A 101 6.89 4.50 15.49
CA ALA A 101 6.56 3.15 15.05
C ALA A 101 6.51 2.19 16.25
N ALA A 102 7.49 2.27 17.16
CA ALA A 102 7.50 1.47 18.39
C ALA A 102 6.27 1.74 19.26
N SER A 103 5.91 3.02 19.47
CA SER A 103 4.71 3.39 20.23
C SER A 103 3.40 2.92 19.57
N ASP A 104 3.30 3.04 18.24
CA ASP A 104 2.13 2.59 17.51
C ASP A 104 1.98 1.07 17.54
N LEU A 105 3.10 0.34 17.46
CA LEU A 105 3.15 -1.13 17.59
C LEU A 105 2.81 -1.60 19.01
N ASP A 106 3.30 -0.89 20.04
CA ASP A 106 2.91 -1.14 21.44
C ASP A 106 1.39 -1.06 21.59
N THR A 107 0.81 0.01 21.04
CA THR A 107 -0.64 0.22 21.07
C THR A 107 -1.40 -0.81 20.25
N LEU A 108 -0.90 -1.17 19.05
CA LEU A 108 -1.52 -2.17 18.17
C LEU A 108 -1.53 -3.58 18.76
N SER A 109 -0.57 -3.87 19.64
CA SER A 109 -0.36 -5.19 20.23
C SER A 109 -0.76 -5.26 21.70
N GLU A 110 -1.41 -4.21 22.23
CA GLU A 110 -1.82 -4.12 23.63
C GLU A 110 -0.67 -4.39 24.62
N GLY A 111 0.54 -3.91 24.28
CA GLY A 111 1.72 -4.10 25.12
C GLY A 111 2.55 -5.34 24.82
N LEU A 112 2.14 -6.21 23.89
CA LEU A 112 2.87 -7.44 23.57
C LEU A 112 4.18 -7.18 22.81
N LEU A 113 4.25 -6.10 22.00
CA LEU A 113 5.42 -5.64 21.24
C LEU A 113 6.27 -4.64 22.03
N ARG A 114 6.70 -5.01 23.24
CA ARG A 114 7.69 -4.24 24.02
C ARG A 114 9.07 -4.87 23.95
N LEU A 115 10.08 -4.01 23.82
CA LEU A 115 11.46 -4.42 24.03
C LEU A 115 11.76 -4.44 25.53
N ARG A 116 12.49 -5.46 25.98
CA ARG A 116 13.08 -5.52 27.32
C ARG A 116 14.27 -4.57 27.43
N SER A 117 15.00 -4.37 26.34
CA SER A 117 16.15 -3.47 26.27
C SER A 117 15.76 -2.21 25.48
N PRO A 118 15.35 -1.10 26.13
CA PRO A 118 14.80 0.05 25.44
C PRO A 118 15.85 0.89 24.70
N GLN A 119 17.15 0.64 24.94
CA GLN A 119 18.21 1.40 24.31
C GLN A 119 18.39 0.97 22.84
N VAL A 120 17.82 1.75 21.93
CA VAL A 120 17.97 1.59 20.49
C VAL A 120 18.75 2.77 19.91
N ASN A 121 19.89 2.47 19.28
CA ASN A 121 20.64 3.45 18.52
C ASN A 121 20.12 3.49 17.08
N VAL A 122 19.44 4.57 16.70
CA VAL A 122 18.92 4.78 15.35
C VAL A 122 19.85 5.73 14.58
N GLN A 123 20.28 5.32 13.39
CA GLN A 123 21.17 6.06 12.51
C GLN A 123 20.58 6.12 11.09
N MET A 124 20.83 7.21 10.38
CA MET A 124 20.43 7.33 8.98
C MET A 124 21.64 7.07 8.08
N LEU A 125 21.49 6.13 7.16
CA LEU A 125 22.45 5.91 6.11
C LEU A 125 22.27 6.95 5.01
N PHE A 126 23.36 7.67 4.77
CA PHE A 126 23.44 8.72 3.78
C PHE A 126 24.20 8.31 2.53
N HIS A 127 24.95 7.21 2.57
CA HIS A 127 25.74 6.66 1.46
C HIS A 127 25.20 5.29 1.06
N LEU A 128 24.75 5.18 -0.19
CA LEU A 128 24.28 3.92 -0.77
C LEU A 128 25.47 3.16 -1.39
N ASP A 129 26.06 2.25 -0.62
CA ASP A 129 26.81 1.09 -1.14
C ASP A 129 26.65 -0.07 -0.14
N PHE A 130 25.40 -0.51 0.07
CA PHE A 130 25.12 -1.75 0.78
C PHE A 130 25.05 -2.92 -0.21
N SER A 131 26.08 -3.07 -1.06
CA SER A 131 26.16 -4.14 -2.07
C SER A 131 27.17 -5.25 -1.72
N GLU A 132 28.03 -5.10 -0.71
CA GLU A 132 29.08 -6.09 -0.45
C GLU A 132 29.30 -6.41 1.04
N SER A 133 28.49 -7.33 1.58
CA SER A 133 28.88 -8.32 2.61
C SER A 133 27.62 -9.06 3.09
N ARG A 134 27.45 -10.37 2.95
CA ARG A 134 28.42 -11.48 3.01
C ARG A 134 28.10 -12.58 1.98
N ALA A 135 29.18 -13.05 1.35
CA ALA A 135 29.52 -14.43 1.02
C ALA A 135 28.51 -15.33 0.25
N ALA A 136 29.02 -15.82 -0.87
CA ALA A 136 28.65 -17.07 -1.55
C ALA A 136 27.31 -17.11 -2.32
N GLY A 137 27.37 -16.60 -3.55
CA GLY A 137 26.75 -17.26 -4.70
C GLY A 137 25.23 -17.18 -4.81
N LYS A 138 24.77 -16.42 -5.82
CA LYS A 138 23.40 -16.35 -6.36
C LYS A 138 22.41 -15.52 -5.55
N SER A 139 22.35 -14.23 -5.88
CA SER A 139 21.07 -13.53 -5.99
C SER A 139 21.18 -12.37 -6.98
N THR A 140 20.47 -12.48 -8.12
CA THR A 140 20.39 -11.48 -9.19
C THR A 140 19.22 -10.53 -8.94
N SER A 141 19.22 -9.80 -7.83
CA SER A 141 18.35 -8.64 -7.66
C SER A 141 18.99 -7.60 -6.75
N PRO A 142 19.25 -6.37 -7.25
CA PRO A 142 19.73 -5.26 -6.44
C PRO A 142 18.54 -4.71 -5.64
N MET A 143 18.08 -5.45 -4.63
CA MET A 143 17.18 -4.88 -3.66
C MET A 143 17.99 -3.91 -2.80
N HIS A 144 17.79 -2.61 -3.03
CA HIS A 144 18.27 -1.56 -2.15
C HIS A 144 17.62 -1.77 -0.77
N ARG A 145 18.42 -2.17 0.23
CA ARG A 145 17.95 -2.30 1.62
C ARG A 145 17.49 -0.94 2.12
N LEU A 146 16.22 -0.85 2.52
CA LEU A 146 15.61 0.37 3.06
C LEU A 146 15.98 0.59 4.53
N GLY A 147 16.31 -0.48 5.23
CA GLY A 147 16.74 -0.50 6.62
C GLY A 147 17.56 -1.75 6.91
N PHE A 148 18.16 -1.75 8.09
CA PHE A 148 18.80 -2.92 8.68
C PHE A 148 18.90 -2.76 10.20
N SER A 149 18.71 -3.86 10.92
CA SER A 149 18.79 -3.90 12.37
C SER A 149 19.77 -4.96 12.86
N MET A 150 20.41 -4.66 13.98
CA MET A 150 21.29 -5.58 14.70
C MET A 150 20.97 -5.57 16.18
N SER A 151 20.92 -6.76 16.76
CA SER A 151 20.88 -6.95 18.21
C SER A 151 22.15 -7.69 18.63
N ARG A 152 22.81 -7.21 19.69
CA ARG A 152 23.94 -7.90 20.33
C ARG A 152 23.63 -8.11 21.80
N PRO A 153 23.85 -9.32 22.36
CA PRO A 153 23.73 -9.53 23.80
C PRO A 153 24.68 -8.61 24.56
N ALA A 154 24.19 -7.98 25.61
CA ALA A 154 24.96 -7.11 26.49
C ALA A 154 24.47 -7.30 27.93
N GLY A 155 25.25 -8.02 28.74
CA GLY A 155 24.84 -8.39 30.10
C GLY A 155 23.57 -9.24 30.10
N ASN A 156 22.53 -8.79 30.82
CA ASN A 156 21.22 -9.44 30.90
C ASN A 156 20.21 -8.96 29.83
N GLY A 157 20.64 -8.13 28.89
CA GLY A 157 19.80 -7.56 27.83
C GLY A 157 20.49 -7.53 26.47
N PHE A 158 20.06 -6.59 25.63
CA PHE A 158 20.56 -6.39 24.28
C PHE A 158 20.91 -4.92 24.04
N THR A 159 21.95 -4.70 23.25
CA THR A 159 22.17 -3.42 22.58
C THR A 159 21.64 -3.51 21.15
N HIS A 160 20.78 -2.56 20.77
CA HIS A 160 20.16 -2.53 19.45
C HIS A 160 20.72 -1.38 18.60
N ASN A 161 20.98 -1.67 17.33
CA ASN A 161 21.32 -0.67 16.33
C ASN A 161 20.37 -0.82 15.15
N VAL A 162 19.79 0.29 14.70
CA VAL A 162 18.92 0.35 13.53
C VAL A 162 19.48 1.40 12.59
N VAL A 163 19.68 1.00 11.34
CA VAL A 163 20.16 1.85 10.26
C VAL A 163 19.02 1.98 9.26
N LEU A 164 18.65 3.21 8.91
CA LEU A 164 17.56 3.52 7.98
C LEU A 164 18.09 4.27 6.77
N LEU A 165 17.58 3.99 5.58
CA LEU A 165 17.96 4.71 4.37
C LEU A 165 17.36 6.13 4.38
N SER A 166 18.20 7.15 4.20
CA SER A 166 17.74 8.53 4.02
C SER A 166 17.07 8.78 2.67
N GLY A 167 16.32 9.88 2.55
CA GLY A 167 15.65 10.28 1.31
C GLY A 167 14.48 9.38 0.92
N GLN A 168 13.92 8.63 1.88
CA GLN A 168 12.70 7.86 1.71
C GLN A 168 11.49 8.69 2.11
N LEU A 169 10.31 8.38 1.57
CA LEU A 169 9.06 9.00 2.02
C LEU A 169 8.79 8.67 3.48
N ARG A 170 8.12 9.56 4.22
CA ARG A 170 7.78 9.34 5.65
C ARG A 170 6.97 8.07 5.88
N GLY A 171 5.97 7.78 5.02
CA GLY A 171 5.14 6.57 5.12
C GLY A 171 5.97 5.29 4.97
N LEU A 172 6.82 5.25 3.93
CA LEU A 172 7.75 4.15 3.70
C LEU A 172 8.74 4.00 4.86
N THR A 173 9.38 5.08 5.29
CA THR A 173 10.33 5.09 6.42
C THR A 173 9.68 4.54 7.69
N LEU A 174 8.44 4.93 7.97
CA LEU A 174 7.71 4.47 9.14
C LEU A 174 7.39 2.96 9.06
N SER A 175 6.97 2.46 7.89
CA SER A 175 6.78 1.02 7.69
C SER A 175 8.09 0.24 7.84
N THR A 176 9.21 0.79 7.35
CA THR A 176 10.56 0.23 7.54
C THR A 176 10.95 0.22 9.01
N CYS A 177 10.68 1.30 9.76
CA CYS A 177 10.94 1.33 11.20
C CYS A 177 10.19 0.21 11.93
N ALA A 178 8.93 -0.03 11.59
CA ALA A 178 8.15 -1.13 12.17
C ALA A 178 8.70 -2.52 11.80
N HIS A 179 9.15 -2.68 10.56
CA HIS A 179 9.83 -3.90 10.10
C HIS A 179 11.11 -4.15 10.90
N GLU A 180 11.99 -3.14 11.01
CA GLU A 180 13.24 -3.26 11.78
C GLU A 180 12.99 -3.48 13.27
N PHE A 181 11.96 -2.84 13.83
CA PHE A 181 11.53 -3.10 15.21
C PHE A 181 11.15 -4.56 15.42
N GLY A 182 10.49 -5.19 14.42
CA GLY A 182 10.17 -6.61 14.43
C GLY A 182 11.39 -7.51 14.64
N HIS A 183 12.49 -7.24 13.95
CA HIS A 183 13.75 -7.97 14.16
C HIS A 183 14.28 -7.80 15.59
N LEU A 184 14.25 -6.58 16.14
CA LEU A 184 14.67 -6.35 17.52
C LEU A 184 13.83 -7.18 18.49
N TRP A 185 12.51 -7.12 18.35
CA TRP A 185 11.57 -7.84 19.22
C TRP A 185 11.74 -9.35 19.10
N ILE A 186 11.88 -9.90 17.89
CA ILE A 186 12.10 -11.34 17.67
C ILE A 186 13.41 -11.77 18.34
N ASN A 187 14.48 -11.01 18.19
CA ASN A 187 15.78 -11.32 18.80
C ASN A 187 15.70 -11.37 20.33
N GLU A 188 14.87 -10.55 20.95
CA GLU A 188 14.65 -10.60 22.39
C GLU A 188 13.68 -11.71 22.82
N ASN A 189 12.62 -11.98 22.05
CA ASN A 189 11.50 -12.81 22.50
C ASN A 189 11.54 -14.26 22.00
N ARG A 190 12.37 -14.58 21.01
CA ARG A 190 12.55 -15.94 20.53
C ARG A 190 13.44 -16.73 21.51
N PRO A 191 13.01 -17.91 22.00
CA PRO A 191 13.86 -18.81 22.78
C PRO A 191 15.16 -19.17 22.05
N ALA A 192 16.26 -19.32 22.79
CA ALA A 192 17.58 -19.59 22.21
C ALA A 192 17.66 -20.92 21.42
N ASN A 193 16.84 -21.90 21.78
CA ASN A 193 16.74 -23.21 21.11
C ASN A 193 15.77 -23.21 19.91
N ARG A 194 15.06 -22.10 19.65
CA ARG A 194 14.09 -21.99 18.57
C ARG A 194 14.76 -21.42 17.32
N ASN A 195 14.75 -22.21 16.25
CA ASN A 195 15.20 -21.78 14.93
C ASN A 195 14.00 -21.37 14.08
N LEU A 196 13.97 -20.13 13.61
CA LEU A 196 12.96 -19.63 12.68
C LEU A 196 13.57 -19.57 11.28
N GLU A 197 12.82 -20.04 10.28
CA GLU A 197 13.18 -19.86 8.87
C GLU A 197 13.35 -18.36 8.58
N PRO A 198 14.45 -17.93 7.92
CA PRO A 198 14.70 -16.51 7.64
C PRO A 198 13.53 -15.81 6.95
N ASP A 199 12.95 -16.42 5.91
CA ASP A 199 11.81 -15.83 5.19
C ASP A 199 10.55 -15.68 6.06
N THR A 200 10.38 -16.56 7.06
CA THR A 200 9.30 -16.42 8.05
C THR A 200 9.57 -15.25 9.01
N VAL A 201 10.84 -15.03 9.41
CA VAL A 201 11.23 -13.84 10.19
C VAL A 201 10.91 -12.58 9.40
N GLU A 202 11.34 -12.50 8.14
CA GLU A 202 11.08 -11.35 7.27
C GLU A 202 9.57 -11.12 7.07
N ALA A 203 8.79 -12.19 6.92
CA ALA A 203 7.33 -12.10 6.80
C ALA A 203 6.65 -11.55 8.06
N ILE A 204 7.14 -11.91 9.25
CA ILE A 204 6.62 -11.36 10.51
C ILE A 204 7.01 -9.89 10.66
N CYS A 205 8.24 -9.51 10.28
CA CYS A 205 8.67 -8.12 10.26
C CYS A 205 7.82 -7.29 9.26
N GLU A 206 7.57 -7.81 8.07
CA GLU A 206 6.68 -7.20 7.07
C GLU A 206 5.23 -7.11 7.55
N LEU A 207 4.73 -8.08 8.34
CA LEU A 207 3.42 -7.98 8.98
C LEU A 207 3.33 -6.73 9.88
N LEU A 208 4.37 -6.44 10.68
CA LEU A 208 4.34 -5.26 11.55
C LEU A 208 4.30 -3.97 10.75
N GLY A 209 5.10 -3.87 9.68
CA GLY A 209 5.03 -2.77 8.71
C GLY A 209 3.65 -2.65 8.07
N HIS A 210 3.04 -3.77 7.66
CA HIS A 210 1.72 -3.83 7.07
C HIS A 210 0.63 -3.35 8.03
N LYS A 211 0.62 -3.84 9.27
CA LYS A 211 -0.35 -3.46 10.31
C LYS A 211 -0.26 -1.97 10.64
N LEU A 212 0.96 -1.44 10.74
CA LEU A 212 1.16 -0.03 11.00
C LEU A 212 0.65 0.84 9.84
N ALA A 213 0.98 0.47 8.60
CA ALA A 213 0.50 1.15 7.41
C ALA A 213 -1.04 1.09 7.30
N ALA A 214 -1.64 -0.07 7.59
CA ALA A 214 -3.09 -0.26 7.59
C ALA A 214 -3.80 0.62 8.63
N ARG A 215 -3.27 0.71 9.86
CA ARG A 215 -3.79 1.61 10.91
C ARG A 215 -3.82 3.08 10.48
N ARG A 216 -2.86 3.47 9.65
CA ARG A 216 -2.68 4.84 9.16
C ARG A 216 -3.41 5.11 7.83
N GLY A 217 -4.11 4.11 7.27
CA GLY A 217 -4.80 4.23 5.99
C GLY A 217 -3.86 4.31 4.78
N ASP A 218 -2.59 3.89 4.91
CA ASP A 218 -1.62 3.92 3.82
C ASP A 218 -1.80 2.69 2.91
N THR A 219 -2.69 2.83 1.93
CA THR A 219 -3.03 1.77 0.96
C THR A 219 -1.89 1.48 -0.01
N ASN A 220 -1.00 2.44 -0.26
CA ASN A 220 0.16 2.27 -1.11
C ASN A 220 1.18 1.35 -0.44
N GLU A 221 1.53 1.63 0.82
CA GLU A 221 2.49 0.82 1.57
C GLU A 221 1.96 -0.58 1.86
N THR A 222 0.70 -0.70 2.30
CA THR A 222 0.09 -2.03 2.49
C THR A 222 0.07 -2.87 1.21
N THR A 223 -0.18 -2.25 0.04
CA THR A 223 -0.12 -2.92 -1.26
C THR A 223 1.32 -3.30 -1.64
N ARG A 224 2.29 -2.40 -1.40
CA ARG A 224 3.71 -2.64 -1.64
C ARG A 224 4.19 -3.85 -0.87
N ILE A 225 3.90 -3.92 0.43
CA ILE A 225 4.31 -5.01 1.32
C ILE A 225 3.71 -6.34 0.88
N ARG A 226 2.41 -6.38 0.55
CA ARG A 226 1.74 -7.60 0.05
C ARG A 226 2.32 -8.13 -1.26
N ARG A 227 2.88 -7.25 -2.09
CA ARG A 227 3.51 -7.61 -3.37
C ARG A 227 5.01 -7.80 -3.27
N ASN A 228 5.60 -7.60 -2.09
CA ASN A 228 7.04 -7.67 -1.92
C ASN A 228 7.51 -9.13 -2.06
N PRO A 229 8.32 -9.47 -3.09
CA PRO A 229 8.84 -10.83 -3.25
C PRO A 229 9.86 -11.21 -2.17
N TYR A 230 10.34 -10.24 -1.38
CA TYR A 230 11.40 -10.42 -0.39
C TYR A 230 11.16 -11.57 0.60
N THR A 231 9.91 -11.83 0.95
CA THR A 231 9.52 -12.90 1.88
C THR A 231 9.33 -14.26 1.19
N ASN A 232 9.63 -14.37 -0.11
CA ASN A 232 9.35 -15.57 -0.93
C ASN A 232 7.92 -16.10 -0.78
N GLY A 233 6.95 -15.19 -0.60
CA GLY A 233 5.52 -15.51 -0.42
C GLY A 233 5.11 -15.85 1.02
N ARG A 234 6.04 -15.90 1.99
CA ARG A 234 5.74 -16.19 3.41
C ARG A 234 4.86 -15.14 4.07
N ILE A 235 4.78 -13.93 3.54
CA ILE A 235 3.85 -12.89 4.03
C ILE A 235 2.37 -13.34 3.96
N GLY A 236 2.00 -14.18 2.98
CA GLY A 236 0.62 -14.69 2.83
C GLY A 236 0.13 -15.48 4.05
N PRO A 237 0.79 -16.59 4.41
CA PRO A 237 0.44 -17.38 5.59
C PRO A 237 0.44 -16.57 6.90
N VAL A 238 1.36 -15.62 7.05
CA VAL A 238 1.43 -14.75 8.23
C VAL A 238 0.21 -13.82 8.31
N LEU A 239 -0.18 -13.19 7.20
CA LEU A 239 -1.39 -12.37 7.11
C LEU A 239 -2.67 -13.21 7.32
N GLU A 240 -2.69 -14.46 6.84
CA GLU A 240 -3.82 -15.36 7.05
C GLU A 240 -4.00 -15.72 8.53
N LEU A 241 -2.90 -16.09 9.22
CA LEU A 241 -2.93 -16.36 10.66
C LEU A 241 -3.39 -15.13 11.43
N GLU A 242 -2.82 -13.96 11.12
CA GLU A 242 -3.20 -12.70 11.77
C GLU A 242 -4.67 -12.36 11.55
N SER A 243 -5.18 -12.55 10.32
CA SER A 243 -6.59 -12.29 10.02
C SER A 243 -7.55 -13.24 10.76
N ARG A 244 -7.11 -14.47 11.07
CA ARG A 244 -7.95 -15.48 11.73
C ARG A 244 -7.89 -15.39 13.25
N GLU A 245 -6.70 -15.15 13.81
CA GLU A 245 -6.41 -15.33 15.24
C GLU A 245 -5.85 -14.05 15.89
N GLY A 246 -5.64 -12.99 15.11
CA GLY A 246 -5.11 -11.71 15.56
C GLY A 246 -3.59 -11.66 15.67
N LEU A 247 -3.07 -10.44 15.86
CA LEU A 247 -1.63 -10.20 16.01
C LEU A 247 -1.03 -10.96 17.21
N ALA A 248 -1.77 -11.06 18.31
CA ALA A 248 -1.32 -11.76 19.51
C ALA A 248 -0.99 -13.24 19.24
N ALA A 249 -1.72 -13.91 18.35
CA ALA A 249 -1.45 -15.30 17.99
C ALA A 249 -0.12 -15.46 17.24
N VAL A 250 0.20 -14.54 16.33
CA VAL A 250 1.48 -14.51 15.61
C VAL A 250 2.64 -14.30 16.59
N LEU A 251 2.50 -13.34 17.52
CA LEU A 251 3.53 -13.06 18.54
C LEU A 251 3.70 -14.23 19.51
N HIS A 252 2.61 -14.86 19.92
CA HIS A 252 2.64 -16.08 20.72
C HIS A 252 3.35 -17.22 19.99
N TRP A 253 3.10 -17.40 18.69
CA TRP A 253 3.80 -18.40 17.88
C TRP A 253 5.31 -18.13 17.78
N VAL A 254 5.74 -16.87 17.73
CA VAL A 254 7.19 -16.56 17.78
C VAL A 254 7.82 -17.05 19.08
N ARG A 255 7.15 -16.81 20.22
CA ARG A 255 7.64 -17.20 21.55
C ARG A 255 7.59 -18.71 21.78
N ASN A 256 6.47 -19.33 21.42
CA ASN A 256 6.09 -20.66 21.92
C ASN A 256 5.87 -21.70 20.81
N GLY A 257 5.92 -21.30 19.55
CA GLY A 257 5.76 -22.24 18.44
C GLY A 257 6.86 -23.30 18.41
N THR A 258 6.58 -24.40 17.72
CA THR A 258 7.52 -25.52 17.55
C THR A 258 8.01 -25.65 16.10
N ALA A 259 7.18 -25.26 15.13
CA ALA A 259 7.55 -25.25 13.72
C ALA A 259 8.52 -24.09 13.39
N PRO A 260 9.45 -24.28 12.43
CA PRO A 260 10.37 -23.23 11.98
C PRO A 260 9.69 -22.18 11.07
N SER A 261 8.55 -22.51 10.46
CA SER A 261 7.82 -21.62 9.54
C SER A 261 6.32 -21.63 9.79
N LEU A 262 5.65 -20.51 9.46
CA LEU A 262 4.19 -20.40 9.52
C LEU A 262 3.57 -20.99 8.26
N GLY A 263 2.63 -21.93 8.41
CA GLY A 263 1.95 -22.62 7.31
C GLY A 263 2.54 -23.99 6.93
N SER A 264 3.61 -24.45 7.57
CA SER A 264 4.04 -25.85 7.49
C SER A 264 3.24 -26.68 8.51
N ASN A 265 2.18 -27.37 8.07
CA ASN A 265 1.36 -28.35 8.81
C ASN A 265 1.42 -28.22 10.35
N SER A 266 1.05 -27.06 10.87
CA SER A 266 1.04 -26.83 12.32
C SER A 266 -0.32 -27.26 12.83
N ALA A 267 -0.34 -28.32 13.65
CA ALA A 267 -1.51 -28.73 14.41
C ALA A 267 -2.10 -27.52 15.15
N PRO A 268 -3.44 -27.48 15.37
CA PRO A 268 -4.09 -26.33 15.98
C PRO A 268 -3.44 -25.98 17.31
N VAL A 269 -2.96 -24.75 17.43
CA VAL A 269 -2.52 -24.17 18.69
C VAL A 269 -3.74 -24.16 19.61
N ALA A 270 -3.61 -24.77 20.80
CA ALA A 270 -4.68 -24.79 21.77
C ALA A 270 -5.11 -23.35 22.07
N VAL A 271 -6.37 -23.04 21.75
CA VAL A 271 -7.00 -21.76 22.00
C VAL A 271 -7.07 -21.55 23.50
N VAL A 272 -6.31 -20.60 24.03
CA VAL A 272 -6.56 -20.07 25.37
C VAL A 272 -7.68 -19.05 25.22
N SER A 273 -8.89 -19.43 25.64
CA SER A 273 -10.04 -18.52 25.70
C SER A 273 -9.78 -17.44 26.73
N PHE A 274 -9.57 -16.21 26.28
CA PHE A 274 -9.66 -15.04 27.15
C PHE A 274 -11.14 -14.63 27.28
N PRO A 275 -11.60 -14.20 28.47
CA PRO A 275 -12.92 -13.60 28.60
C PRO A 275 -12.98 -12.35 27.72
N ALA A 276 -14.00 -12.29 26.86
CA ALA A 276 -14.22 -11.16 25.97
C ALA A 276 -14.33 -9.87 26.79
N ALA A 277 -13.42 -8.93 26.57
CA ALA A 277 -13.66 -7.55 26.95
C ALA A 277 -14.82 -7.01 26.11
N PRO A 278 -15.67 -6.13 26.66
CA PRO A 278 -16.79 -5.57 25.92
C PRO A 278 -16.26 -4.76 24.75
N THR A 279 -16.41 -5.33 23.55
CA THR A 279 -16.17 -4.65 22.29
C THR A 279 -17.24 -3.57 22.15
N GLU A 280 -16.91 -2.30 22.39
CA GLU A 280 -17.60 -1.24 21.65
C GLU A 280 -17.13 -1.33 20.19
N LEU A 281 -17.72 -2.30 19.49
CA LEU A 281 -17.76 -2.34 18.05
C LEU A 281 -18.37 -1.02 17.61
N ARG A 282 -17.57 -0.15 17.00
CA ARG A 282 -18.15 0.64 15.92
C ARG A 282 -18.70 -0.40 14.94
N PRO A 283 -20.03 -0.44 14.69
CA PRO A 283 -20.58 -1.44 13.81
C PRO A 283 -19.86 -1.36 12.46
N PRO A 284 -19.59 -2.51 11.81
CA PRO A 284 -19.10 -2.48 10.44
C PRO A 284 -20.01 -1.56 9.62
N PRO A 285 -19.47 -0.75 8.69
CA PRO A 285 -20.31 0.07 7.83
C PRO A 285 -21.39 -0.85 7.24
N PRO A 286 -22.67 -0.42 7.27
CA PRO A 286 -23.77 -1.26 6.82
C PRO A 286 -23.45 -1.78 5.41
N PRO A 287 -23.81 -3.05 5.10
CA PRO A 287 -23.61 -3.59 3.77
C PRO A 287 -24.14 -2.60 2.74
N ALA A 288 -23.34 -2.31 1.71
CA ALA A 288 -23.79 -1.40 0.67
C ALA A 288 -25.13 -1.90 0.11
N ALA A 289 -26.15 -1.03 0.14
CA ALA A 289 -27.50 -1.38 -0.29
C ALA A 289 -27.56 -1.76 -1.77
N LYS A 290 -26.58 -1.27 -2.55
CA LYS A 290 -26.42 -1.53 -3.98
C LYS A 290 -24.93 -1.63 -4.35
N LEU A 291 -24.66 -2.04 -5.59
CA LEU A 291 -23.31 -2.01 -6.16
C LEU A 291 -22.94 -0.57 -6.56
N GLU A 292 -21.77 -0.13 -6.10
CA GLU A 292 -21.23 1.20 -6.39
C GLU A 292 -19.83 1.08 -6.96
N LEU A 293 -19.64 1.60 -8.17
CA LEU A 293 -18.32 1.72 -8.78
C LEU A 293 -17.57 2.90 -8.14
N ARG A 294 -16.55 2.59 -7.34
CA ARG A 294 -15.72 3.58 -6.65
C ARG A 294 -14.50 4.01 -7.44
N SER A 295 -13.95 3.13 -8.27
CA SER A 295 -12.80 3.43 -9.12
C SER A 295 -12.80 2.53 -10.35
N LEU A 296 -12.33 3.05 -11.48
CA LEU A 296 -12.03 2.28 -12.69
C LEU A 296 -10.62 2.66 -13.16
N VAL A 297 -9.77 1.67 -13.36
CA VAL A 297 -8.40 1.87 -13.84
C VAL A 297 -8.20 1.05 -15.10
N ARG A 298 -7.83 1.74 -16.18
CA ARG A 298 -7.52 1.15 -17.48
C ARG A 298 -6.09 1.47 -17.85
N THR A 299 -5.31 0.45 -18.17
CA THR A 299 -3.94 0.55 -18.67
C THR A 299 -3.84 -0.28 -19.95
N SER A 300 -2.76 -0.13 -20.71
CA SER A 300 -2.50 -0.95 -21.90
C SER A 300 -2.38 -2.45 -21.62
N LYS A 301 -2.12 -2.84 -20.35
CA LYS A 301 -1.92 -4.24 -19.95
C LYS A 301 -3.05 -4.81 -19.08
N ARG A 302 -3.84 -3.96 -18.41
CA ARG A 302 -4.84 -4.40 -17.42
C ARG A 302 -6.00 -3.42 -17.33
N THR A 303 -7.19 -3.97 -17.11
CA THR A 303 -8.41 -3.23 -16.74
C THR A 303 -8.92 -3.79 -15.42
N PHE A 304 -9.11 -2.93 -14.42
CA PHE A 304 -9.66 -3.33 -13.12
C PHE A 304 -10.57 -2.24 -12.54
N ALA A 305 -11.53 -2.64 -11.73
CA ALA A 305 -12.50 -1.76 -11.08
C ALA A 305 -12.50 -1.99 -9.57
N VAL A 306 -12.95 -1.00 -8.81
CA VAL A 306 -13.24 -1.13 -7.37
C VAL A 306 -14.74 -0.96 -7.19
N ILE A 307 -15.43 -2.01 -6.77
CA ILE A 307 -16.89 -2.01 -6.56
C ILE A 307 -17.16 -2.34 -5.10
N ASN A 308 -17.89 -1.48 -4.39
CA ASN A 308 -18.15 -1.60 -2.95
C ASN A 308 -16.88 -1.78 -2.08
N GLY A 309 -15.74 -1.24 -2.53
CA GLY A 309 -14.45 -1.34 -1.83
C GLY A 309 -13.60 -2.56 -2.22
N GLU A 310 -14.16 -3.50 -2.97
CA GLU A 310 -13.46 -4.69 -3.45
C GLU A 310 -12.92 -4.51 -4.86
N ARG A 311 -11.74 -5.10 -5.15
CA ARG A 311 -11.05 -4.96 -6.43
C ARG A 311 -11.39 -6.11 -7.39
N PHE A 312 -11.74 -5.75 -8.62
CA PHE A 312 -12.16 -6.64 -9.71
C PHE A 312 -11.22 -6.50 -10.91
N GLU A 313 -10.70 -7.60 -11.45
CA GLU A 313 -10.05 -7.58 -12.76
C GLU A 313 -11.06 -7.93 -13.87
N LEU A 314 -10.87 -7.39 -15.07
CA LEU A 314 -11.72 -7.68 -16.22
C LEU A 314 -11.77 -9.20 -16.48
N GLY A 315 -12.97 -9.76 -16.55
CA GLY A 315 -13.24 -11.19 -16.72
C GLY A 315 -13.36 -12.00 -15.43
N THR A 316 -13.08 -11.40 -14.26
CA THR A 316 -13.16 -12.10 -12.96
C THR A 316 -14.54 -12.03 -12.33
N GLU A 317 -14.89 -13.05 -11.55
CA GLU A 317 -16.12 -13.14 -10.75
C GLU A 317 -15.77 -13.24 -9.27
N ILE A 318 -16.44 -12.44 -8.42
CA ILE A 318 -16.30 -12.52 -6.96
C ILE A 318 -17.68 -12.46 -6.28
N SER A 319 -17.77 -12.95 -5.05
CA SER A 319 -18.99 -12.89 -4.25
C SER A 319 -19.00 -11.65 -3.35
N LEU A 320 -19.98 -10.77 -3.52
CA LEU A 320 -20.16 -9.56 -2.72
C LEU A 320 -21.42 -9.62 -1.86
N LEU A 321 -21.36 -9.04 -0.66
CA LEU A 321 -22.54 -8.80 0.16
C LEU A 321 -23.20 -7.49 -0.28
N VAL A 322 -24.37 -7.57 -0.91
CA VAL A 322 -25.13 -6.42 -1.43
C VAL A 322 -26.56 -6.54 -0.92
N GLY A 323 -27.08 -5.49 -0.25
CA GLY A 323 -28.43 -5.52 0.31
C GLY A 323 -28.68 -6.68 1.29
N GLY A 324 -27.64 -7.13 2.00
CA GLY A 324 -27.72 -8.25 2.95
C GLY A 324 -27.69 -9.65 2.34
N GLN A 325 -27.53 -9.79 1.03
CA GLN A 325 -27.40 -11.09 0.34
C GLN A 325 -26.07 -11.21 -0.39
N ARG A 326 -25.48 -12.42 -0.39
CA ARG A 326 -24.29 -12.71 -1.19
C ARG A 326 -24.68 -12.89 -2.65
N ARG A 327 -24.16 -12.02 -3.51
CA ARG A 327 -24.40 -11.96 -4.96
C ARG A 327 -23.10 -12.29 -5.69
N ARG A 328 -23.16 -13.04 -6.78
CA ARG A 328 -22.00 -13.28 -7.67
C ARG A 328 -21.92 -12.13 -8.66
N VAL A 329 -20.79 -11.43 -8.66
CA VAL A 329 -20.58 -10.24 -9.50
C VAL A 329 -19.39 -10.51 -10.41
N ARG A 330 -19.63 -10.52 -11.72
CA ARG A 330 -18.62 -10.72 -12.76
C ARG A 330 -18.35 -9.45 -13.53
N PHE A 331 -17.08 -9.10 -13.74
CA PHE A 331 -16.70 -7.90 -14.47
C PHE A 331 -16.55 -8.21 -15.97
N GLU A 332 -17.51 -7.79 -16.80
CA GLU A 332 -17.59 -8.16 -18.22
C GLU A 332 -16.88 -7.18 -19.14
N SER A 333 -17.11 -5.86 -18.97
CA SER A 333 -16.49 -4.86 -19.85
C SER A 333 -16.36 -3.49 -19.17
N ALA A 334 -15.37 -2.72 -19.60
CA ALA A 334 -15.14 -1.37 -19.11
C ALA A 334 -15.32 -0.34 -20.23
N GLN A 335 -16.06 0.72 -19.93
CA GLN A 335 -16.21 1.92 -20.74
C GLN A 335 -15.32 3.04 -20.16
N GLU A 336 -15.46 4.27 -20.63
CA GLU A 336 -14.61 5.39 -20.19
C GLU A 336 -14.86 5.75 -18.71
N ASN A 337 -16.13 5.83 -18.29
CA ASN A 337 -16.54 6.18 -16.92
C ASN A 337 -17.53 5.16 -16.30
N ALA A 338 -17.59 3.95 -16.86
CA ALA A 338 -18.55 2.94 -16.43
C ALA A 338 -17.97 1.53 -16.55
N VAL A 339 -18.52 0.60 -15.78
CA VAL A 339 -18.29 -0.84 -15.95
C VAL A 339 -19.61 -1.55 -16.18
N VAL A 340 -19.59 -2.56 -17.02
CA VAL A 340 -20.66 -3.54 -17.14
C VAL A 340 -20.26 -4.75 -16.30
N VAL A 341 -21.09 -5.08 -15.33
CA VAL A 341 -20.97 -6.28 -14.51
C VAL A 341 -22.17 -7.16 -14.71
N THR A 342 -22.01 -8.47 -14.49
CA THR A 342 -23.12 -9.42 -14.42
C THR A 342 -23.34 -9.76 -12.95
N VAL A 343 -24.55 -9.59 -12.44
CA VAL A 343 -24.94 -9.90 -11.06
C VAL A 343 -25.92 -11.07 -11.09
N ASP A 344 -25.49 -12.24 -10.61
CA ASP A 344 -26.27 -13.50 -10.66
C ASP A 344 -26.83 -13.83 -12.07
N GLY A 345 -26.09 -13.46 -13.13
CA GLY A 345 -26.49 -13.68 -14.52
C GLY A 345 -27.12 -12.46 -15.21
N GLU A 346 -27.51 -11.43 -14.47
CA GLU A 346 -28.16 -10.23 -15.02
C GLU A 346 -27.15 -9.07 -15.23
N PRO A 347 -27.08 -8.48 -16.43
CA PRO A 347 -26.14 -7.39 -16.70
C PRO A 347 -26.59 -6.07 -16.05
N GLN A 348 -25.65 -5.41 -15.36
CA GLN A 348 -25.81 -4.11 -14.72
C GLN A 348 -24.67 -3.17 -15.10
N THR A 349 -24.99 -1.92 -15.42
CA THR A 349 -23.97 -0.88 -15.69
C THR A 349 -23.79 0.01 -14.46
N LEU A 350 -22.56 0.08 -13.95
CA LEU A 350 -22.18 0.94 -12.83
C LEU A 350 -21.35 2.12 -13.35
N ARG A 351 -21.67 3.35 -12.94
CA ARG A 351 -20.98 4.57 -13.37
C ARG A 351 -20.20 5.19 -12.22
N LEU A 352 -19.02 5.73 -12.51
CA LEU A 352 -18.24 6.50 -11.53
C LEU A 352 -19.00 7.78 -11.17
N GLY A 353 -19.24 7.99 -9.86
CA GLY A 353 -19.97 9.17 -9.37
C GLY A 353 -21.47 9.19 -9.67
N GLY A 354 -22.08 8.04 -10.00
CA GLY A 354 -23.53 7.94 -10.15
C GLY A 354 -24.27 8.22 -8.83
N PRO A 355 -25.54 8.67 -8.88
CA PRO A 355 -26.31 8.96 -7.66
C PRO A 355 -26.45 7.70 -6.77
N PRO A 356 -26.54 7.90 -5.43
CA PRO A 356 -26.67 6.82 -4.43
C PRO A 356 -27.98 6.06 -4.53
#